data_AF-A0A3D5BRB4-F1
#
_entry.id   AF-A0A3D5BRB4-F1
#
_cell.length_a   1.000
_cell.length_b   1.000
_cell.length_c   1.000
_cell.angle_alpha   90.00
_cell.angle_beta   90.00
_cell.angle_gamma   90.00
#
_symmetry.space_group_name_H-M   'P 1'
#
loop_
_entity.id
_entity.type
_entity.pdbx_description
1 polymer ?
#
loop_
_entity_poly.entity_id
_entity_poly.type
_entity_poly.pdbx_seq_one_letter_code
_entity_poly.pdbx_strand_id
1 'polypeptide(L)'
;MLPLVILLVIVLTALVLFIGGWLPVDVVGLMVLAALALTGLVSPEEAMAGFSSPAVITVWAMFILSAGLTRTGVAYRIGQPLQHFARGGEAVLVIALMTAASILSALINTTTVAAILMPATMDLARRSGRPPARLLMPMA
;
A
#
# COMPACT_ATOMS: atom_id res chain seq x y z
N MET A 1 14.95 24.72 25.57
CA MET A 1 16.02 24.56 24.56
C MET A 1 16.54 23.12 24.51
N LEU A 2 17.02 22.54 25.63
CA LEU A 2 17.49 21.14 25.67
C LEU A 2 16.52 20.09 25.07
N PRO A 3 15.21 20.07 25.41
CA PRO A 3 14.28 19.06 24.87
C PRO A 3 14.09 19.19 23.35
N LEU A 4 14.12 20.41 22.80
CA LEU A 4 14.01 20.65 21.37
C LEU A 4 15.22 20.09 20.61
N VAL A 5 16.43 20.26 21.17
CA VAL A 5 17.66 19.71 20.58
C VAL A 5 17.63 18.19 20.57
N ILE A 6 17.21 17.57 21.68
CA ILE A 6 17.09 16.10 21.76
C ILE A 6 16.09 15.57 20.72
N LEU A 7 14.91 16.20 20.63
CA LEU A 7 13.91 15.84 19.64
C LEU A 7 14.47 15.95 18.21
N LEU A 8 15.16 17.05 17.91
CA LEU A 8 15.75 17.28 16.59
C LEU A 8 16.79 16.22 16.23
N VAL A 9 17.63 15.83 17.20
CA VAL A 9 18.62 14.75 17.01
C VAL A 9 17.92 13.41 16.74
N ILE A 10 16.86 13.08 17.48
CA ILE A 10 16.08 11.85 17.25
C ILE A 10 15.49 11.85 15.83
N VAL A 11 14.85 12.94 15.43
CA VAL A 11 14.21 13.08 14.10
C VAL A 11 15.24 13.01 12.98
N LEU A 12 16.37 13.72 13.10
CA LEU A 12 17.46 13.68 12.11
C LEU A 12 18.05 12.28 11.99
N THR A 13 18.25 11.60 13.12
CA THR A 13 18.76 10.22 13.13
C THR A 13 17.79 9.28 12.43
N ALA A 14 16.49 9.38 12.72
CA ALA A 14 15.46 8.59 12.05
C ALA A 14 15.43 8.83 10.54
N LEU A 15 15.56 10.10 10.11
CA LEU A 15 15.60 10.47 8.69
C LEU A 15 16.80 9.85 7.98
N VAL A 16 17.99 9.91 8.58
CA VAL A 16 19.20 9.30 8.02
C VAL A 16 19.03 7.78 7.91
N LEU A 17 18.45 7.13 8.93
CA LEU A 17 18.19 5.69 8.91
C LEU A 17 17.17 5.30 7.83
N PHE A 18 16.12 6.10 7.63
CA PHE A 18 15.14 5.88 6.56
C PHE A 18 15.75 6.04 5.17
N ILE A 19 16.57 7.07 4.95
CA ILE A 19 17.23 7.29 3.65
C ILE A 19 18.28 6.21 3.40
N GLY A 20 19.04 5.81 4.42
CA GLY A 20 20.07 4.79 4.32
C GLY A 20 19.51 3.39 4.09
N GLY A 21 18.26 3.12 4.47
CA GLY A 21 17.60 1.82 4.30
C GLY A 21 18.31 0.67 5.02
N TRP A 22 19.20 0.96 5.99
CA TRP A 22 20.02 -0.03 6.68
C TRP A 22 19.21 -0.91 7.64
N LEU A 23 18.10 -0.36 8.15
CA LEU A 23 17.18 -1.03 9.06
C LEU A 23 15.77 -1.02 8.47
N PRO A 24 14.96 -2.07 8.73
CA PRO A 24 13.54 -2.04 8.40
C PRO A 24 12.86 -0.82 9.04
N VAL A 25 11.97 -0.18 8.29
CA VAL A 25 11.23 1.02 8.73
C VAL A 25 10.52 0.81 10.06
N ASP A 26 9.99 -0.40 10.30
CA ASP A 26 9.30 -0.77 11.54
C ASP A 26 10.26 -0.76 12.75
N VAL A 27 11.49 -1.21 12.55
CA VAL A 27 12.54 -1.23 13.60
C VAL A 27 12.97 0.20 13.93
N VAL A 28 13.17 1.03 12.91
CA VAL A 28 13.49 2.46 13.10
C VAL A 28 12.37 3.16 13.87
N GLY A 29 11.10 2.90 13.53
CA GLY A 29 9.96 3.44 14.25
C GLY A 29 9.93 3.06 15.73
N LEU A 30 10.18 1.78 16.05
CA LEU A 30 10.28 1.31 17.44
C LEU A 30 11.45 1.96 18.20
N MET A 31 12.60 2.16 17.55
CA MET A 31 13.74 2.86 18.16
C MET A 31 13.42 4.32 18.46
N VAL A 32 12.72 5.02 17.56
CA VAL A 32 12.28 6.41 17.79
C VAL A 32 11.31 6.47 18.98
N LEU A 33 10.33 5.56 19.03
CA LEU A 33 9.38 5.50 20.12
C LEU A 33 10.07 5.21 21.47
N ALA A 34 11.00 4.25 21.49
CA ALA A 34 11.81 3.96 22.67
C ALA A 34 12.67 5.16 23.10
N ALA A 35 13.30 5.87 22.15
CA ALA A 35 14.10 7.05 22.43
C ALA A 35 13.26 8.19 23.02
N LEU A 36 12.06 8.45 22.49
CA LEU A 36 11.14 9.47 23.00
C LEU A 36 10.65 9.14 24.42
N ALA A 37 10.32 7.88 24.69
CA ALA A 37 9.90 7.44 26.01
C ALA A 37 11.04 7.50 27.04
N LEU A 38 12.25 7.02 26.68
CA LEU A 38 13.42 7.02 27.58
C LEU A 38 13.93 8.43 27.89
N THR A 39 13.80 9.36 26.94
CA THR A 39 14.18 10.78 27.15
C THR A 39 13.13 11.57 27.93
N GLY A 40 11.96 10.98 28.22
CA GLY A 40 10.86 11.65 28.92
C GLY A 40 10.25 12.81 28.12
N LEU A 41 10.49 12.85 26.81
CA LEU A 41 9.89 13.86 25.91
C LEU A 41 8.39 13.62 25.72
N VAL A 42 7.95 12.38 25.94
CA VAL A 42 6.58 11.91 25.71
C VAL A 42 6.20 10.98 26.86
N SER A 43 4.97 11.08 27.37
CA SER A 43 4.48 10.16 28.40
C SER A 43 4.29 8.72 27.85
N PRO A 44 4.29 7.67 28.68
CA PRO A 44 3.97 6.32 28.22
C PRO A 44 2.60 6.24 27.54
N GLU A 45 1.60 6.97 28.04
CA GLU A 45 0.27 7.04 27.43
C GLU A 45 0.31 7.71 26.05
N GLU A 46 1.04 8.81 25.91
CA GLU A 46 1.21 9.52 24.64
C GLU A 46 1.99 8.70 23.61
N ALA A 47 3.01 7.95 24.05
CA ALA A 47 3.74 7.03 23.19
C ALA A 47 2.83 5.89 22.68
N MET A 48 1.94 5.39 23.53
CA MET A 48 0.97 4.35 23.15
C MET A 48 -0.17 4.89 22.28
N ALA A 49 -0.51 6.19 22.38
CA ALA A 49 -1.60 6.81 21.63
C ALA A 49 -1.41 6.74 20.10
N GLY A 50 -0.17 6.65 19.61
CA GLY A 50 0.11 6.47 18.18
C GLY A 50 -0.45 5.17 17.61
N PHE A 51 -0.46 4.10 18.41
CA PHE A 51 -0.94 2.77 17.99
C PHE A 51 -2.47 2.68 17.88
N SER A 52 -3.21 3.51 18.62
CA SER A 52 -4.67 3.61 18.55
C SER A 52 -5.16 4.74 17.64
N SER A 53 -4.25 5.33 16.84
CA SER A 53 -4.62 6.44 15.96
C SER A 53 -5.65 6.01 14.90
N PRO A 54 -6.59 6.91 14.52
CA PRO A 54 -7.57 6.64 13.46
C PRO A 54 -6.92 6.18 12.15
N ALA A 55 -5.72 6.69 11.85
CA ALA A 55 -4.94 6.28 10.69
C ALA A 55 -4.52 4.80 10.76
N VAL A 56 -3.99 4.35 11.90
CA VAL A 56 -3.64 2.94 12.10
C VAL A 56 -4.88 2.06 11.93
N ILE A 57 -5.99 2.40 12.59
CA ILE A 57 -7.24 1.63 12.50
C ILE A 57 -7.74 1.54 11.05
N THR A 58 -7.62 2.63 10.28
CA THR A 58 -8.00 2.66 8.86
C THR A 58 -7.15 1.71 8.03
N VAL A 59 -5.83 1.70 8.23
CA VAL A 59 -4.92 0.78 7.54
C VAL A 59 -5.25 -0.67 7.87
N TRP A 60 -5.54 -0.99 9.14
CA TRP A 60 -5.98 -2.32 9.56
C TRP A 60 -7.30 -2.73 8.89
N ALA A 61 -8.30 -1.85 8.88
CA ALA A 61 -9.57 -2.10 8.22
C ALA A 61 -9.40 -2.35 6.72
N MET A 62 -8.51 -1.60 6.05
CA MET A 62 -8.16 -1.80 4.65
C MET A 62 -7.51 -3.15 4.39
N PHE A 63 -6.59 -3.62 5.26
CA PHE A 63 -6.01 -4.96 5.15
C PHE A 63 -7.05 -6.07 5.32
N ILE A 64 -8.01 -5.90 6.23
CA ILE A 64 -9.12 -6.84 6.43
C ILE A 64 -10.02 -6.87 5.18
N LEU A 65 -10.40 -5.70 4.67
CA LEU A 65 -11.20 -5.56 3.44
C LEU A 65 -10.49 -6.23 2.26
N SER A 66 -9.19 -5.96 2.09
CA SER A 66 -8.32 -6.55 1.09
C SER A 66 -8.33 -8.08 1.12
N ALA A 67 -8.12 -8.65 2.31
CA ALA A 67 -8.16 -10.10 2.51
C ALA A 67 -9.54 -10.69 2.21
N GLY A 68 -10.62 -10.01 2.63
CA GLY A 68 -12.00 -10.40 2.34
C GLY A 68 -12.31 -10.39 0.84
N LEU A 69 -11.88 -9.35 0.13
CA LEU A 69 -12.09 -9.22 -1.32
C LEU A 69 -11.32 -10.29 -2.11
N THR A 70 -10.11 -10.62 -1.65
CA THR A 70 -9.27 -11.68 -2.24
C THR A 70 -9.89 -13.06 -1.99
N ARG A 71 -10.33 -13.36 -0.75
CA ARG A 71 -10.96 -14.64 -0.39
C ARG A 71 -12.31 -14.89 -1.08
N THR A 72 -13.09 -13.84 -1.30
CA THR A 72 -14.42 -13.94 -1.95
C THR A 72 -14.34 -14.07 -3.47
N GLY A 73 -13.14 -13.92 -4.07
CA GLY A 73 -12.97 -13.99 -5.51
C GLY A 73 -13.59 -12.82 -6.27
N VAL A 74 -13.96 -11.73 -5.57
CA VAL A 74 -14.48 -10.50 -6.20
C VAL A 74 -13.47 -9.95 -7.21
N ALA A 75 -12.18 -10.06 -6.91
CA ALA A 75 -11.07 -9.86 -7.84
C ALA A 75 -11.29 -10.52 -9.21
N TYR A 76 -11.62 -11.81 -9.21
CA TYR A 76 -11.85 -12.60 -10.42
C TYR A 76 -13.15 -12.18 -11.13
N ARG A 77 -14.21 -11.87 -10.36
CA ARG A 77 -15.49 -11.40 -10.92
C ARG A 77 -15.38 -10.02 -11.55
N ILE A 78 -14.53 -9.14 -11.02
CA ILE A 78 -14.23 -7.83 -11.62
C ILE A 78 -13.47 -8.02 -12.93
N GLY A 79 -12.55 -9.00 -13.03
CA GLY A 79 -11.80 -9.31 -14.24
C GLY A 79 -12.61 -9.93 -15.38
N GLN A 80 -13.75 -10.56 -15.09
CA GLN A 80 -14.60 -11.17 -16.13
C GLN A 80 -15.14 -10.17 -17.18
N PRO A 81 -15.72 -9.02 -16.81
CA PRO A 81 -16.12 -7.99 -17.78
C PRO A 81 -14.95 -7.48 -18.64
N LEU A 82 -13.74 -7.41 -18.08
CA LEU A 82 -12.55 -6.97 -18.84
C LEU A 82 -12.19 -7.92 -20.00
N GLN A 83 -12.59 -9.19 -19.93
CA GLN A 83 -12.40 -10.14 -21.04
C GLN A 83 -13.15 -9.72 -22.30
N HIS A 84 -14.27 -9.00 -22.17
CA HIS A 84 -15.01 -8.49 -23.34
C HIS A 84 -14.20 -7.43 -24.09
N PHE A 85 -13.46 -6.59 -23.35
CA PHE A 85 -12.60 -5.55 -23.91
C PHE A 85 -11.26 -6.09 -24.43
N ALA A 86 -10.87 -7.31 -24.03
CA ALA A 86 -9.67 -7.98 -24.54
C ALA A 86 -9.75 -8.32 -26.04
N ARG A 87 -10.96 -8.36 -26.61
CA ARG A 87 -11.19 -8.49 -28.06
C ARG A 87 -10.95 -7.19 -28.84
N GLY A 88 -10.93 -6.04 -28.15
CA GLY A 88 -10.63 -4.73 -28.74
C GLY A 88 -9.12 -4.45 -28.81
N GLY A 89 -8.76 -3.20 -29.11
CA GLY A 89 -7.36 -2.75 -29.17
C GLY A 89 -6.65 -2.74 -27.81
N GLU A 90 -5.31 -2.68 -27.82
CA GLU A 90 -4.47 -2.63 -26.61
C GLU A 90 -4.82 -1.42 -25.74
N ALA A 91 -5.03 -0.26 -26.36
CA ALA A 91 -5.44 0.96 -25.67
C ALA A 91 -6.78 0.80 -24.92
N VAL A 92 -7.76 0.12 -25.51
CA VAL A 92 -9.07 -0.11 -24.87
C VAL A 92 -8.92 -1.01 -23.64
N LEU A 93 -8.07 -2.04 -23.74
CA LEU A 93 -7.79 -2.94 -22.64
C LEU A 93 -7.07 -2.25 -21.49
N VAL A 94 -6.08 -1.41 -21.80
CA VAL A 94 -5.34 -0.60 -20.82
C VAL A 94 -6.28 0.39 -20.13
N ILE A 95 -7.13 1.12 -20.88
CA ILE A 95 -8.10 2.05 -20.30
C ILE A 95 -9.11 1.32 -19.40
N ALA A 96 -9.57 0.14 -19.81
CA ALA A 96 -10.47 -0.67 -18.99
C ALA A 96 -9.80 -1.13 -17.68
N LEU A 97 -8.53 -1.56 -17.75
CA LEU A 97 -7.73 -1.92 -16.57
C LEU A 97 -7.49 -0.72 -15.65
N MET A 98 -7.16 0.45 -16.21
CA MET A 98 -6.99 1.69 -15.44
C MET A 98 -8.29 2.12 -14.75
N THR A 99 -9.42 2.02 -15.45
CA THR A 99 -10.74 2.36 -14.88
C THR A 99 -11.10 1.41 -13.74
N ALA A 100 -10.91 0.10 -13.94
CA ALA A 100 -11.16 -0.90 -12.92
C ALA A 100 -10.24 -0.70 -11.70
N ALA A 101 -8.95 -0.47 -11.93
CA ALA A 101 -7.97 -0.18 -10.89
C ALA A 101 -8.33 1.11 -10.13
N SER A 102 -8.76 2.16 -10.83
CA SER A 102 -9.16 3.43 -10.21
C SER A 102 -10.40 3.29 -9.33
N ILE A 103 -11.44 2.57 -9.78
CA ILE A 103 -12.65 2.33 -8.99
C ILE A 103 -12.30 1.52 -7.75
N LEU A 104 -11.48 0.47 -7.92
CA LEU A 104 -11.07 -0.36 -6.80
C LEU A 104 -10.17 0.42 -5.83
N SER A 105 -9.26 1.25 -6.35
CA SER A 105 -8.35 2.09 -5.56
C SER A 105 -9.06 3.21 -4.81
N ALA A 106 -10.27 3.58 -5.20
CA ALA A 106 -11.11 4.48 -4.44
C ALA A 106 -11.71 3.82 -3.18
N LEU A 107 -11.80 2.48 -3.17
CA LEU A 107 -12.39 1.69 -2.08
C LEU A 107 -11.35 1.01 -1.19
N ILE A 108 -10.19 0.66 -1.76
CA ILE A 108 -9.09 -0.06 -1.10
C ILE A 108 -7.74 0.54 -1.49
N ASN A 109 -6.68 0.28 -0.71
CA ASN A 109 -5.36 0.82 -1.02
C ASN A 109 -4.77 0.25 -2.32
N THR A 110 -3.93 1.04 -2.98
CA THR A 110 -3.30 0.72 -4.29
C THR A 110 -2.55 -0.61 -4.29
N THR A 111 -1.86 -0.97 -3.20
CA THR A 111 -1.14 -2.24 -3.06
C THR A 111 -2.06 -3.45 -3.16
N THR A 112 -3.25 -3.38 -2.54
CA THR A 112 -4.23 -4.47 -2.64
C THR A 112 -4.82 -4.56 -4.03
N VAL A 113 -5.14 -3.43 -4.66
CA VAL A 113 -5.68 -3.38 -6.02
C VAL A 113 -4.72 -4.08 -6.99
N ALA A 114 -3.43 -3.76 -6.90
CA ALA A 114 -2.40 -4.40 -7.70
C ALA A 114 -2.36 -5.91 -7.47
N ALA A 115 -2.37 -6.37 -6.21
CA ALA A 115 -2.36 -7.80 -5.87
C ALA A 115 -3.60 -8.54 -6.42
N ILE A 116 -4.76 -7.89 -6.43
CA ILE A 116 -6.03 -8.42 -6.94
C ILE A 116 -6.05 -8.50 -8.47
N LEU A 117 -5.62 -7.44 -9.14
CA LEU A 117 -5.71 -7.32 -10.59
C LEU A 117 -4.57 -8.03 -11.31
N MET A 118 -3.39 -8.17 -10.68
CA MET A 118 -2.21 -8.81 -11.30
C MET A 118 -2.50 -10.19 -11.92
N PRO A 119 -3.12 -11.17 -11.22
CA PRO A 119 -3.43 -12.46 -11.83
C PRO A 119 -4.46 -12.34 -12.97
N ALA A 120 -5.45 -11.45 -12.86
CA ALA A 120 -6.43 -11.22 -13.91
C ALA A 120 -5.79 -10.60 -15.16
N THR A 121 -4.91 -9.61 -15.00
CA THR A 121 -4.15 -8.96 -16.06
C THR A 121 -3.19 -9.93 -16.74
N MET A 122 -2.55 -10.83 -15.97
CA MET A 122 -1.69 -11.89 -16.52
C MET A 122 -2.47 -12.88 -17.39
N ASP A 123 -3.66 -13.31 -16.96
CA ASP A 123 -4.52 -14.19 -17.77
C ASP A 123 -4.97 -13.49 -19.06
N LEU A 124 -5.33 -12.21 -18.96
CA LEU A 124 -5.73 -11.37 -20.09
C LEU A 124 -4.59 -11.19 -21.10
N ALA A 125 -3.36 -10.98 -20.63
CA ALA A 125 -2.16 -10.88 -21.46
C ALA A 125 -1.92 -12.18 -22.24
N ARG A 126 -2.03 -13.34 -21.58
CA ARG A 126 -1.88 -14.66 -22.21
C ARG A 126 -2.95 -14.90 -23.28
N ARG A 127 -4.21 -14.58 -23.00
CA ARG A 127 -5.34 -14.78 -23.93
C ARG A 127 -5.32 -13.82 -25.12
N SER A 128 -4.87 -12.58 -24.92
CA SER A 128 -4.79 -11.57 -25.97
C SER A 128 -3.48 -11.61 -26.78
N GLY A 129 -2.52 -12.45 -26.39
CA GLY A 129 -1.20 -12.53 -27.04
C GLY A 129 -0.34 -11.28 -26.85
N ARG A 130 -0.64 -10.46 -25.83
CA ARG A 130 0.02 -9.16 -25.60
C ARG A 130 1.09 -9.26 -24.51
N PRO A 131 2.15 -8.44 -24.57
CA PRO A 131 3.20 -8.44 -23.55
C PRO A 131 2.63 -8.10 -22.15
N PRO A 132 2.82 -8.95 -21.13
CA PRO A 132 2.34 -8.69 -19.78
C PRO A 132 2.85 -7.36 -19.22
N ALA A 133 4.11 -7.01 -19.49
CA ALA A 133 4.73 -5.78 -19.03
C ALA A 133 3.95 -4.51 -19.43
N ARG A 134 3.37 -4.48 -20.64
CA ARG A 134 2.59 -3.32 -21.11
C ARG A 134 1.22 -3.23 -20.43
N LEU A 135 0.60 -4.37 -20.16
CA LEU A 135 -0.70 -4.44 -19.48
C LEU A 135 -0.59 -4.25 -17.97
N LEU A 136 0.58 -4.54 -17.39
CA LEU A 136 0.87 -4.33 -15.97
C LEU A 136 1.37 -2.92 -15.64
N MET A 137 1.88 -2.16 -16.62
CA MET A 137 2.38 -0.79 -16.45
C MET A 137 1.42 0.15 -15.70
N PRO A 138 0.08 0.11 -15.91
CA PRO A 138 -0.84 0.98 -15.17
C PRO A 138 -1.09 0.58 -13.71
N MET A 139 -0.53 -0.55 -13.28
CA MET A 139 -0.69 -1.09 -11.92
C MET A 139 0.62 -1.05 -11.11
N ALA A 140 1.67 -0.46 -11.68
CA ALA A 140 2.96 -0.21 -11.04
C ALA A 140 2.95 1.10 -10.24
#